data_AF-A0A1Y5NTX7-F1
#
_entry.id   AF-A0A1Y5NTX7-F1
#
_cell.length_a   1.000
_cell.length_b   1.000
_cell.length_c   1.000
_cell.angle_alpha   90.00
_cell.angle_beta   90.00
_cell.angle_gamma   90.00
#
_symmetry.space_group_name_H-M   'P 1'
#
loop_
_entity.id
_entity.type
_entity.pdbx_description
1 polymer ?
#
loop_
_entity_poly.entity_id
_entity_poly.type
_entity_poly.pdbx_seq_one_letter_code
_entity_poly.pdbx_strand_id
1 'polypeptide(L)'
;MARLGRDEWVDAAYTVFQTDGLAAVRVEAVARVLGSTKGSFYWHFADRRALLLAVLERWEQLETDGVIAELQREQTAGGRLAVLLLVIAHRTALRTGERTLYVDADAAGVADMVAGVTERRVAGIEELLTELGIPAAEARARAVVIVAAVLGYQQMTAAPWDAKTDPVALVGTLLRRAVDDAPRASEALDAWQRVRTG
;
A
#
# COMPACT_ATOMS: atom_id res chain seq x y z
N MET A 1 3.02 -18.96 29.83
CA MET A 1 2.19 -18.58 28.67
C MET A 1 1.96 -17.09 28.74
N ALA A 2 2.55 -16.32 27.83
CA ALA A 2 2.24 -14.89 27.73
C ALA A 2 0.76 -14.76 27.37
N ARG A 3 0.04 -13.90 28.10
CA ARG A 3 -1.36 -13.60 27.80
C ARG A 3 -1.38 -12.87 26.46
N LEU A 4 -2.04 -13.44 25.45
CA LEU A 4 -2.23 -12.76 24.17
C LEU A 4 -2.86 -11.39 24.44
N GLY A 5 -2.19 -10.33 24.00
CA GLY A 5 -2.64 -8.96 24.09
C GLY A 5 -3.40 -8.55 22.84
N ARG A 6 -3.85 -7.29 22.84
CA ARG A 6 -4.59 -6.73 21.71
C ARG A 6 -3.73 -6.73 20.44
N ASP A 7 -2.44 -6.45 20.54
CA ASP A 7 -1.54 -6.38 19.39
C ASP A 7 -1.33 -7.74 18.72
N GLU A 8 -1.19 -8.85 19.48
CA GLU A 8 -1.08 -10.18 18.88
C GLU A 8 -2.33 -10.55 18.07
N TRP A 9 -3.51 -10.13 18.54
CA TRP A 9 -4.74 -10.29 17.77
C TRP A 9 -4.74 -9.47 16.48
N VAL A 10 -4.26 -8.23 16.51
CA VAL A 10 -4.14 -7.41 15.29
C VAL A 10 -3.12 -8.01 14.33
N ASP A 11 -1.96 -8.46 14.80
CA ASP A 11 -0.90 -9.01 13.95
C ASP A 11 -1.31 -10.30 13.24
N ALA A 12 -1.97 -11.21 13.98
CA ALA A 12 -2.53 -12.41 13.38
C ALA A 12 -3.66 -12.09 12.38
N ALA A 13 -4.52 -11.13 12.71
CA ALA A 13 -5.58 -10.68 11.81
C ALA A 13 -5.02 -9.97 10.57
N TYR A 14 -3.93 -9.21 10.71
CA TYR A 14 -3.22 -8.55 9.62
C TYR A 14 -2.58 -9.57 8.68
N THR A 15 -2.06 -10.68 9.21
CA THR A 15 -1.55 -11.79 8.40
C THR A 15 -2.67 -12.42 7.58
N VAL A 16 -3.82 -12.71 8.21
CA VAL A 16 -5.01 -13.23 7.49
C VAL A 16 -5.47 -12.24 6.41
N PHE A 17 -5.54 -10.95 6.74
CA PHE A 17 -5.88 -9.90 5.78
C PHE A 17 -4.92 -9.91 4.59
N GLN A 18 -3.61 -9.93 4.84
CA GLN A 18 -2.59 -9.89 3.80
C GLN A 18 -2.59 -11.09 2.88
N THR A 19 -3.07 -12.26 3.34
CA THR A 19 -3.15 -13.48 2.54
C THR A 19 -4.50 -13.61 1.83
N ASP A 20 -5.60 -13.46 2.56
CA ASP A 20 -6.93 -13.90 2.13
C ASP A 20 -7.94 -12.75 2.00
N GLY A 21 -7.52 -11.50 2.22
CA GLY A 21 -8.34 -10.30 2.11
C GLY A 21 -9.24 -10.03 3.31
N LEU A 22 -10.00 -8.94 3.23
CA LEU A 22 -10.73 -8.37 4.36
C LEU A 22 -11.87 -9.29 4.86
N ALA A 23 -12.53 -10.00 3.94
CA ALA A 23 -13.59 -10.95 4.26
C ALA A 23 -13.11 -12.13 5.11
N ALA A 24 -11.86 -12.55 4.95
CA ALA A 24 -11.28 -13.68 5.67
C ALA A 24 -10.96 -13.38 7.13
N VAL A 25 -10.81 -12.10 7.49
CA VAL A 25 -10.59 -11.64 8.87
C VAL A 25 -11.85 -11.86 9.70
N ARG A 26 -12.02 -13.09 10.19
CA ARG A 26 -13.11 -13.52 11.05
C ARG A 26 -12.57 -13.92 12.41
N VAL A 27 -13.34 -13.64 13.47
CA VAL A 27 -12.92 -13.90 14.85
C VAL A 27 -12.44 -15.34 15.05
N GLU A 28 -13.18 -16.32 14.52
CA GLU A 28 -12.84 -17.74 14.62
C GLU A 28 -11.60 -18.13 13.81
N ALA A 29 -11.37 -17.47 12.67
CA ALA A 29 -10.19 -17.70 11.84
C ALA A 29 -8.92 -17.20 12.56
N VAL A 30 -8.97 -15.96 13.09
CA VAL A 30 -7.86 -15.36 13.82
C VAL A 30 -7.59 -16.09 15.14
N ALA A 31 -8.65 -16.48 15.87
CA ALA A 31 -8.52 -17.29 17.09
C ALA A 31 -7.77 -18.61 16.82
N ARG A 32 -8.05 -19.26 15.68
CA ARG A 32 -7.38 -20.50 15.28
C ARG A 32 -5.90 -20.27 14.98
N VAL A 33 -5.56 -19.19 14.28
CA VAL A 33 -4.16 -18.80 14.01
C VAL A 33 -3.39 -18.61 15.33
N LEU A 34 -4.04 -18.03 16.34
CA LEU A 34 -3.43 -17.76 17.65
C LEU A 34 -3.47 -18.94 18.64
N GLY A 35 -4.12 -20.06 18.29
CA GLY A 35 -4.39 -21.13 19.26
C GLY A 35 -5.25 -20.67 20.45
N SER A 36 -6.09 -19.67 20.24
CA SER A 36 -6.94 -19.03 21.26
C SER A 36 -8.42 -19.35 21.03
N THR A 37 -9.30 -18.84 21.91
CA THR A 37 -10.75 -19.03 21.82
C THR A 37 -11.46 -17.74 21.42
N LYS A 38 -12.67 -17.89 20.84
CA LYS A 38 -13.58 -16.76 20.60
C LYS A 38 -13.92 -16.01 21.90
N GLY A 39 -13.97 -16.69 23.05
CA GLY A 39 -14.17 -16.04 24.34
C GLY A 39 -13.02 -15.10 24.71
N SER A 40 -11.77 -15.50 24.42
CA SER A 40 -10.59 -14.66 24.66
C SER A 40 -10.61 -13.38 23.83
N PHE A 41 -11.14 -13.42 22.61
CA PHE A 41 -11.23 -12.26 21.71
C PHE A 41 -12.00 -11.09 22.34
N TYR A 42 -13.14 -11.38 22.97
CA TYR A 42 -14.04 -10.34 23.50
C TYR A 42 -13.45 -9.57 24.71
N TRP A 43 -12.33 -10.01 25.27
CA TRP A 43 -11.57 -9.22 26.24
C TRP A 43 -10.77 -8.09 25.61
N HIS A 44 -10.53 -8.13 24.29
CA HIS A 44 -9.70 -7.19 23.56
C HIS A 44 -10.49 -6.33 22.56
N PHE A 45 -11.56 -6.89 21.99
CA PHE A 45 -12.38 -6.23 20.97
C PHE A 45 -13.86 -6.45 21.26
N ALA A 46 -14.67 -5.40 21.07
CA ALA A 46 -16.12 -5.49 21.24
C ALA A 46 -16.75 -6.40 20.17
N ASP A 47 -16.28 -6.30 18.93
CA ASP A 47 -16.79 -7.04 17.79
C ASP A 47 -15.74 -7.18 16.67
N ARG A 48 -16.12 -7.87 15.59
CA ARG A 48 -15.30 -8.01 14.38
C ARG A 48 -14.95 -6.67 13.74
N ARG A 49 -15.85 -5.68 13.78
CA ARG A 49 -15.61 -4.37 13.15
C ARG A 49 -14.48 -3.64 13.85
N ALA A 50 -14.42 -3.69 15.19
CA ALA A 50 -13.31 -3.15 15.97
C ALA A 50 -11.97 -3.81 15.61
N LEU A 51 -11.96 -5.11 15.33
CA LEU A 51 -10.76 -5.80 14.83
C LEU A 51 -10.38 -5.33 13.42
N LEU A 52 -11.35 -5.21 12.50
CA LEU A 52 -11.10 -4.75 11.13
C LEU A 52 -10.49 -3.34 11.11
N LEU A 53 -11.03 -2.41 11.92
CA LEU A 53 -10.48 -1.07 12.05
C LEU A 53 -9.03 -1.11 12.54
N ALA A 54 -8.74 -1.90 13.56
CA ALA A 54 -7.37 -2.05 14.08
C ALA A 54 -6.40 -2.66 13.05
N VAL A 55 -6.88 -3.61 12.24
CA VAL A 55 -6.11 -4.20 11.14
C VAL A 55 -5.82 -3.15 10.07
N LEU A 56 -6.79 -2.30 9.74
CA LEU A 56 -6.59 -1.22 8.77
C LEU A 56 -5.70 -0.10 9.30
N GLU A 57 -5.73 0.19 10.59
CA GLU A 57 -4.75 1.08 11.23
C GLU A 57 -3.33 0.52 11.09
N ARG A 58 -3.16 -0.80 11.30
CA ARG A 58 -1.86 -1.46 11.09
C ARG A 58 -1.44 -1.49 9.61
N TRP A 59 -2.39 -1.72 8.69
CA TRP A 59 -2.15 -1.61 7.25
C TRP A 59 -1.68 -0.20 6.89
N GLU A 60 -2.37 0.83 7.38
CA GLU A 60 -2.02 2.23 7.15
C GLU A 60 -0.59 2.55 7.62
N GLN A 61 -0.25 2.15 8.85
CA GLN A 61 1.07 2.34 9.45
C GLN A 61 2.18 1.66 8.65
N LEU A 62 1.98 0.42 8.21
CA LEU A 62 3.01 -0.37 7.53
C LEU A 62 3.12 -0.03 6.04
N GLU A 63 1.98 0.23 5.39
CA GLU A 63 1.89 0.38 3.94
C GLU A 63 1.94 1.84 3.47
N THR A 64 1.73 2.80 4.37
CA THR A 64 1.83 4.22 4.03
C THR A 64 2.90 4.90 4.88
N ASP A 65 2.77 4.87 6.21
CA ASP A 65 3.68 5.65 7.06
C ASP A 65 5.10 5.08 7.05
N GLY A 66 5.22 3.75 7.08
CA GLY A 66 6.51 3.07 6.93
C GLY A 66 7.18 3.32 5.59
N VAL A 67 6.40 3.45 4.51
CA VAL A 67 6.93 3.84 3.18
C VAL A 67 7.42 5.28 3.22
N ILE A 68 6.61 6.21 3.73
CA ILE A 68 7.00 7.62 3.84
C ILE A 68 8.29 7.77 4.65
N ALA A 69 8.42 7.06 5.78
CA ALA A 69 9.64 7.06 6.59
C ALA A 69 10.85 6.49 5.83
N GLU A 70 10.65 5.54 4.93
CA GLU A 70 11.69 5.03 4.05
C GLU A 70 12.12 6.07 3.01
N LEU A 71 11.17 6.79 2.42
CA LEU A 71 11.46 7.85 1.45
C LEU A 71 12.24 9.00 2.08
N GLN A 72 12.00 9.33 3.35
CA GLN A 72 12.70 10.42 4.05
C GLN A 72 14.23 10.22 4.13
N ARG A 73 14.74 9.02 3.83
CA ARG A 73 16.19 8.76 3.71
C ARG A 73 16.79 9.33 2.43
N GLU A 74 15.99 9.53 1.39
CA GLU A 74 16.39 10.15 0.14
C GLU A 74 16.29 11.67 0.21
N GLN A 75 17.37 12.36 -0.15
CA GLN A 75 17.44 13.83 -0.04
C GLN A 75 16.76 14.55 -1.20
N THR A 76 16.62 13.88 -2.34
CA THR A 76 16.16 14.49 -3.59
C THR A 76 14.73 14.04 -3.90
N ALA A 77 13.92 14.90 -4.51
CA ALA A 77 12.54 14.54 -4.89
C ALA A 77 12.54 13.40 -5.91
N GLY A 78 13.48 13.43 -6.86
CA GLY A 78 13.66 12.37 -7.84
C GLY A 78 14.09 11.05 -7.21
N GLY A 79 14.98 11.09 -6.22
CA GLY A 79 15.35 9.92 -5.41
C GLY A 79 14.16 9.32 -4.67
N ARG A 80 13.41 10.17 -3.95
CA ARG A 80 12.18 9.77 -3.25
C ARG A 80 11.16 9.13 -4.18
N LEU A 81 10.92 9.72 -5.35
CA LEU A 81 9.98 9.17 -6.33
C LEU A 81 10.47 7.82 -6.89
N ALA A 82 11.76 7.70 -7.20
CA ALA A 82 12.34 6.45 -7.69
C ALA A 82 12.24 5.31 -6.66
N VAL A 83 12.58 5.58 -5.40
CA VAL A 83 12.45 4.61 -4.29
C VAL A 83 10.99 4.23 -4.07
N LEU A 84 10.07 5.20 -4.00
CA LEU A 84 8.64 4.95 -3.84
C LEU A 84 8.12 3.97 -4.89
N LEU A 85 8.43 4.25 -6.15
CA LEU A 85 8.00 3.44 -7.27
C LEU A 85 8.60 2.02 -7.21
N LEU A 86 9.87 1.87 -6.82
CA LEU A 86 10.48 0.55 -6.64
C LEU A 86 9.85 -0.24 -5.47
N VAL A 87 9.58 0.43 -4.35
CA VAL A 87 8.87 -0.15 -3.20
C VAL A 87 7.49 -0.65 -3.65
N ILE A 88 6.77 0.13 -4.46
CA ILE A 88 5.51 -0.27 -5.07
C ILE A 88 5.67 -1.52 -5.94
N ALA A 89 6.68 -1.58 -6.82
CA ALA A 89 6.95 -2.76 -7.66
C ALA A 89 7.16 -4.02 -6.82
N HIS A 90 8.00 -3.94 -5.79
CA HIS A 90 8.33 -5.07 -4.94
C HIS A 90 7.12 -5.54 -4.12
N ARG A 91 6.37 -4.62 -3.52
CA ARG A 91 5.18 -4.93 -2.71
C ARG A 91 4.06 -5.53 -3.53
N THR A 92 3.89 -5.07 -4.77
CA THR A 92 2.92 -5.61 -5.73
C THR A 92 3.17 -7.09 -6.02
N ALA A 93 4.43 -7.53 -6.06
CA ALA A 93 4.79 -8.93 -6.26
C ALA A 93 4.49 -9.83 -5.03
N LEU A 94 4.43 -9.25 -3.83
CA LEU A 94 4.41 -10.00 -2.57
C LEU A 94 3.06 -10.07 -1.85
N ARG A 95 2.15 -9.12 -2.07
CA ARG A 95 0.98 -8.91 -1.18
C ARG A 95 -0.35 -9.17 -1.89
N THR A 96 -1.19 -10.04 -1.32
CA THR A 96 -2.47 -10.48 -1.90
C THR A 96 -3.69 -9.78 -1.29
N GLY A 97 -3.62 -9.34 -0.03
CA GLY A 97 -4.76 -8.78 0.71
C GLY A 97 -5.25 -7.42 0.25
N GLU A 98 -4.33 -6.48 0.00
CA GLU A 98 -4.69 -5.13 -0.48
C GLU A 98 -5.35 -5.15 -1.87
N ARG A 99 -5.13 -6.22 -2.66
CA ARG A 99 -5.65 -6.34 -4.05
C ARG A 99 -7.17 -6.23 -4.14
N THR A 100 -7.89 -6.65 -3.10
CA THR A 100 -9.36 -6.62 -3.04
C THR A 100 -9.90 -5.55 -2.10
N LEU A 101 -9.04 -4.96 -1.24
CA LEU A 101 -9.43 -4.02 -0.20
C LEU A 101 -10.32 -2.89 -0.74
N TYR A 102 -9.91 -2.24 -1.85
CA TYR A 102 -10.61 -1.09 -2.40
C TYR A 102 -12.01 -1.42 -2.94
N VAL A 103 -12.20 -2.64 -3.44
CA VAL A 103 -13.51 -3.12 -3.93
C VAL A 103 -14.41 -3.53 -2.75
N ASP A 104 -13.82 -4.12 -1.71
CA ASP A 104 -14.55 -4.67 -0.57
C ASP A 104 -14.82 -3.63 0.55
N ALA A 105 -14.16 -2.46 0.50
CA ALA A 105 -14.15 -1.49 1.58
C ALA A 105 -15.55 -0.98 1.98
N ASP A 106 -16.42 -0.72 1.00
CA ASP A 106 -17.78 -0.24 1.24
C ASP A 106 -18.64 -1.32 1.92
N ALA A 107 -18.62 -2.54 1.40
CA ALA A 107 -19.33 -3.67 1.98
C ALA A 107 -18.86 -4.01 3.40
N ALA A 108 -17.59 -3.76 3.71
CA ALA A 108 -17.03 -3.91 5.05
C ALA A 108 -17.24 -2.67 5.95
N GLY A 109 -17.78 -1.57 5.42
CA GLY A 109 -18.07 -0.33 6.13
C GLY A 109 -16.83 0.43 6.58
N VAL A 110 -15.77 0.37 5.78
CA VAL A 110 -14.44 0.99 6.00
C VAL A 110 -14.00 1.89 4.83
N ALA A 111 -14.92 2.22 3.91
CA ALA A 111 -14.65 3.02 2.72
C ALA A 111 -13.96 4.36 3.03
N ASP A 112 -14.43 5.09 4.04
CA ASP A 112 -13.86 6.39 4.42
C ASP A 112 -12.38 6.30 4.83
N MET A 113 -12.01 5.24 5.54
CA MET A 113 -10.63 5.01 5.95
C MET A 113 -9.73 4.71 4.74
N VAL A 114 -10.19 3.83 3.84
CA VAL A 114 -9.46 3.50 2.61
C VAL A 114 -9.34 4.73 1.70
N ALA A 115 -10.39 5.54 1.60
CA ALA A 115 -10.37 6.80 0.85
C ALA A 115 -9.36 7.80 1.46
N GLY A 116 -9.33 7.94 2.78
CA GLY A 116 -8.35 8.79 3.47
C GLY A 116 -6.90 8.37 3.22
N VAL A 117 -6.60 7.06 3.27
CA VAL A 117 -5.26 6.55 2.94
C VAL A 117 -4.92 6.78 1.46
N THR A 118 -5.89 6.57 0.57
CA THR A 118 -5.71 6.84 -0.87
C THR A 118 -5.35 8.30 -1.10
N GLU A 119 -6.09 9.22 -0.48
CA GLU A 119 -5.86 10.66 -0.61
C GLU A 119 -4.46 11.03 -0.12
N ARG A 120 -4.02 10.52 1.04
CA ARG A 120 -2.66 10.75 1.54
C ARG A 120 -1.58 10.26 0.57
N ARG A 121 -1.78 9.11 -0.05
CA ARG A 121 -0.85 8.56 -1.05
C ARG A 121 -0.79 9.43 -2.30
N VAL A 122 -1.94 9.89 -2.81
CA VAL A 122 -1.98 10.79 -3.97
C VAL A 122 -1.31 12.12 -3.63
N ALA A 123 -1.63 12.72 -2.49
CA ALA A 123 -1.04 13.99 -2.06
C ALA A 123 0.49 13.91 -1.91
N GLY A 124 1.02 12.81 -1.36
CA GLY A 124 2.47 12.62 -1.26
C GLY A 124 3.17 12.51 -2.62
N ILE A 125 2.55 11.84 -3.60
CA ILE A 125 3.10 11.75 -4.96
C ILE A 125 3.00 13.11 -5.68
N GLU A 126 1.89 13.82 -5.51
CA GLU A 126 1.68 15.17 -6.05
C GLU A 126 2.74 16.15 -5.55
N GLU A 127 3.08 16.10 -4.26
CA GLU A 127 4.15 16.90 -3.67
C GLU A 127 5.50 16.60 -4.36
N LEU A 128 5.87 15.32 -4.49
CA LEU A 128 7.10 14.91 -5.16
C LEU A 128 7.18 15.37 -6.62
N LEU A 129 6.07 15.26 -7.37
CA LEU A 129 6.02 15.70 -8.77
C LEU A 129 6.10 17.21 -8.89
N THR A 130 5.48 17.94 -7.97
CA THR A 130 5.56 19.40 -7.90
C THR A 130 6.98 19.87 -7.61
N GLU A 131 7.69 19.20 -6.67
CA GLU A 131 9.10 19.47 -6.39
C GLU A 131 10.02 19.21 -7.60
N LEU A 132 9.64 18.29 -8.49
CA LEU A 132 10.33 18.03 -9.76
C LEU A 132 10.01 19.06 -10.85
N GLY A 133 9.11 20.00 -10.58
CA GLY A 133 8.75 21.10 -11.47
C GLY A 133 7.53 20.85 -12.34
N ILE A 134 6.74 19.80 -12.07
CA ILE A 134 5.44 19.62 -12.72
C ILE A 134 4.44 20.62 -12.11
N PRO A 135 3.63 21.34 -12.92
CA PRO A 135 2.59 22.22 -12.41
C PRO A 135 1.58 21.46 -11.54
N ALA A 136 1.12 22.05 -10.43
CA ALA A 136 0.30 21.37 -9.42
C ALA A 136 -0.94 20.64 -9.99
N ALA A 137 -1.69 21.26 -10.92
CA ALA A 137 -2.85 20.63 -11.53
C ALA A 137 -2.49 19.34 -12.32
N GLU A 138 -1.35 19.36 -13.00
CA GLU A 138 -0.83 18.22 -13.74
C GLU A 138 -0.20 17.18 -12.79
N ALA A 139 0.50 17.63 -11.75
CA ALA A 139 1.08 16.78 -10.72
C ALA A 139 0.01 15.95 -10.02
N ARG A 140 -1.13 16.57 -9.67
CA ARG A 140 -2.30 15.89 -9.10
C ARG A 140 -2.85 14.83 -10.05
N ALA A 141 -3.08 15.18 -11.32
CA ALA A 141 -3.60 14.25 -12.31
C ALA A 141 -2.68 13.03 -12.49
N ARG A 142 -1.37 13.26 -12.59
CA ARG A 142 -0.36 12.21 -12.68
C ARG A 142 -0.28 11.35 -11.43
N ALA A 143 -0.36 11.96 -10.24
CA ALA A 143 -0.40 11.23 -8.97
C ALA A 143 -1.59 10.26 -8.91
N VAL A 144 -2.79 10.72 -9.32
CA VAL A 144 -3.97 9.87 -9.41
C VAL A 144 -3.76 8.73 -10.41
N VAL A 145 -3.20 9.00 -11.59
CA VAL A 145 -2.91 7.96 -12.59
C VAL A 145 -1.92 6.92 -12.07
N ILE A 146 -0.88 7.34 -11.35
CA ILE A 146 0.11 6.43 -10.74
C ILE A 146 -0.58 5.50 -9.73
N VAL A 147 -1.34 6.07 -8.78
CA VAL A 147 -2.06 5.27 -7.78
C VAL A 147 -3.06 4.33 -8.45
N ALA A 148 -3.85 4.82 -9.41
CA ALA A 148 -4.82 4.02 -10.15
C ALA A 148 -4.16 2.88 -10.94
N ALA A 149 -3.01 3.12 -11.59
CA ALA A 149 -2.28 2.09 -12.33
C ALA A 149 -1.77 0.98 -11.41
N VAL A 150 -1.25 1.33 -10.23
CA VAL A 150 -0.78 0.38 -9.22
C VAL A 150 -1.94 -0.48 -8.70
N LEU A 151 -3.02 0.16 -8.26
CA LEU A 151 -4.20 -0.54 -7.75
C LEU A 151 -4.86 -1.41 -8.82
N GLY A 152 -5.00 -0.89 -10.03
CA GLY A 152 -5.54 -1.63 -11.18
C GLY A 152 -4.70 -2.86 -11.51
N TYR A 153 -3.37 -2.74 -11.51
CA TYR A 153 -2.47 -3.87 -11.74
C TYR A 153 -2.56 -4.92 -10.63
N GLN A 154 -2.60 -4.49 -9.37
CA GLN A 154 -2.80 -5.38 -8.21
C GLN A 154 -4.12 -6.14 -8.30
N GLN A 155 -5.20 -5.47 -8.70
CA GLN A 155 -6.50 -6.11 -8.89
C GLN A 155 -6.49 -7.11 -10.06
N MET A 156 -5.88 -6.75 -11.20
CA MET A 156 -5.80 -7.65 -12.36
C MET A 156 -5.00 -8.93 -12.07
N THR A 157 -3.94 -8.82 -11.27
CA THR A 157 -3.09 -9.94 -10.87
C THR A 157 -3.61 -10.71 -9.64
N ALA A 158 -4.73 -10.30 -9.07
CA ALA A 158 -5.51 -11.12 -8.13
C ALA A 158 -6.27 -12.25 -8.87
N ALA A 159 -6.54 -12.06 -10.16
CA ALA A 159 -7.12 -13.05 -11.05
C ALA A 159 -6.00 -13.87 -11.73
N PRO A 160 -6.29 -15.00 -12.41
CA PRO A 160 -5.26 -15.84 -13.05
C PRO A 160 -4.59 -15.19 -14.28
N TRP A 161 -4.73 -13.88 -14.46
CA TRP A 161 -4.09 -13.15 -15.54
C TRP A 161 -2.61 -12.90 -15.21
N ASP A 162 -1.75 -13.26 -16.16
CA ASP A 162 -0.31 -13.01 -16.09
C ASP A 162 0.07 -11.92 -17.09
N ALA A 163 0.67 -10.85 -16.58
CA ALA A 163 1.15 -9.72 -17.35
C ALA A 163 2.33 -10.10 -18.28
N LYS A 164 2.98 -11.24 -18.04
CA LYS A 164 4.18 -11.72 -18.75
C LYS A 164 5.28 -10.67 -18.81
N THR A 165 5.41 -9.90 -17.72
CA THR A 165 6.37 -8.81 -17.60
C THR A 165 6.78 -8.64 -16.14
N ASP A 166 7.98 -8.11 -15.94
CA ASP A 166 8.52 -7.82 -14.61
C ASP A 166 7.84 -6.56 -14.04
N PRO A 167 7.27 -6.60 -12.81
CA PRO A 167 6.76 -5.42 -12.11
C PRO A 167 7.73 -4.24 -12.08
N VAL A 168 9.05 -4.47 -12.02
CA VAL A 168 10.06 -3.40 -12.07
C VAL A 168 10.06 -2.70 -13.43
N ALA A 169 9.88 -3.44 -14.53
CA ALA A 169 9.81 -2.87 -15.88
C ALA A 169 8.52 -2.04 -16.09
N LEU A 170 7.39 -2.49 -15.53
CA LEU A 170 6.13 -1.74 -15.53
C LEU A 170 6.27 -0.43 -14.77
N VAL A 171 6.84 -0.49 -13.56
CA VAL A 171 7.08 0.70 -12.74
C VAL A 171 8.07 1.66 -13.41
N GLY A 172 9.13 1.15 -14.05
CA GLY A 172 10.04 2.00 -14.83
C GLY A 172 9.33 2.73 -15.99
N THR A 173 8.28 2.12 -16.55
CA THR A 173 7.43 2.78 -17.55
C THR A 173 6.55 3.85 -16.93
N LEU A 174 5.94 3.59 -15.75
CA LEU A 174 5.20 4.59 -15.00
C LEU A 174 6.07 5.77 -14.60
N LEU A 175 7.29 5.55 -14.11
CA LEU A 175 8.22 6.64 -13.76
C LEU A 175 8.48 7.56 -14.95
N ARG A 176 8.84 6.98 -16.11
CA ARG A 176 9.12 7.78 -17.32
C ARG A 176 7.93 8.63 -17.75
N ARG A 177 6.71 8.14 -17.55
CA ARG A 177 5.47 8.89 -17.85
C ARG A 177 5.10 9.88 -16.75
N ALA A 178 5.48 9.59 -15.50
CA ALA A 178 5.23 10.49 -14.38
C ALA A 178 6.06 11.78 -14.48
N VAL A 179 7.31 11.67 -14.94
CA VAL A 179 8.25 12.80 -15.03
C VAL A 179 8.49 13.28 -16.46
N ASP A 180 7.71 12.82 -17.45
CA ASP A 180 7.84 13.37 -18.80
C ASP A 180 7.61 14.88 -18.78
N ASP A 181 8.42 15.60 -19.55
CA ASP A 181 8.46 17.07 -19.61
C ASP A 181 8.76 17.79 -18.28
N ALA A 182 9.11 17.07 -17.20
CA ALA A 182 9.54 17.69 -15.95
C ALA A 182 10.92 18.36 -16.12
N PRO A 183 11.11 19.61 -15.66
CA PRO A 183 12.42 20.26 -15.70
C PRO A 183 13.53 19.49 -14.99
N ARG A 184 13.18 18.74 -13.92
CA ARG A 184 14.10 17.89 -13.16
C ARG A 184 13.92 16.39 -13.42
N ALA A 185 13.40 16.01 -14.59
CA ALA A 185 13.18 14.60 -14.93
C ALA A 185 14.45 13.74 -14.82
N SER A 186 15.61 14.28 -15.22
CA SER A 186 16.90 13.57 -15.16
C SER A 186 17.25 13.13 -13.74
N GLU A 187 16.94 13.93 -12.72
CA GLU A 187 17.16 13.59 -11.31
C GLU A 187 16.47 12.27 -10.93
N ALA A 188 15.20 12.13 -11.28
CA ALA A 188 14.40 10.95 -10.98
C ALA A 188 14.84 9.73 -11.83
N LEU A 189 15.13 9.94 -13.12
CA LEU A 189 15.56 8.89 -14.03
C LEU A 189 16.95 8.33 -13.70
N ASP A 190 17.87 9.19 -13.26
CA ASP A 190 19.21 8.81 -12.81
C ASP A 190 19.15 8.12 -11.45
N ALA A 191 18.29 8.60 -10.54
CA ALA A 191 18.07 7.92 -9.27
C ALA A 191 17.50 6.51 -9.49
N TRP A 192 16.49 6.36 -10.33
CA TRP A 192 15.94 5.06 -10.71
C TRP A 192 17.00 4.11 -11.29
N GLN A 193 17.86 4.64 -12.16
CA GLN A 193 19.01 3.92 -12.69
C GLN A 193 19.91 3.36 -11.60
N ARG A 194 20.20 4.13 -10.55
CA ARG A 194 21.04 3.70 -9.41
C ARG A 194 20.34 2.66 -8.55
N VAL A 195 19.11 2.95 -8.12
CA VAL A 195 18.37 2.09 -7.18
C VAL A 195 18.04 0.73 -7.80
N ARG A 196 17.77 0.65 -9.12
CA ARG A 196 17.49 -0.64 -9.77
C ARG A 196 18.72 -1.54 -9.97
N THR A 197 19.94 -0.99 -9.91
CA THR A 197 21.19 -1.72 -10.20
C THR A 197 22.03 -2.05 -8.96
N GLY A 198 21.76 -1.39 -7.83
CA GLY A 198 22.40 -1.66 -6.55
C GLY A 198 21.64 -2.71 -5.76
#